data_AF-A0A2A5V6L6-F1
#
_entry.id   AF-A0A2A5V6L6-F1
#
_cell.length_a   1.000
_cell.length_b   1.000
_cell.length_c   1.000
_cell.angle_alpha   90.00
_cell.angle_beta   90.00
_cell.angle_gamma   90.00
#
_symmetry.space_group_name_H-M   'P 1'
#
loop_
_entity.id
_entity.type
_entity.pdbx_description
1 polymer ?
#
loop_
_entity_poly.entity_id
_entity_poly.type
_entity_poly.pdbx_seq_one_letter_code
_entity_poly.pdbx_strand_id
1 'polypeptide(L)' 'MIGKLGILISILLLILLFFIVISLGAGVFSKGEKKPEIKKYLKSVYLLLIFIAVLGCVLVLFL' A
#
# COMPACT_ATOMS: atom_id res chain seq x y z
N MET A 1 -16.09 8.68 -18.54
CA MET A 1 -15.33 7.42 -18.38
C MET A 1 -13.98 7.80 -17.82
N ILE A 2 -13.59 7.27 -16.66
CA ILE A 2 -12.25 7.52 -16.11
C ILE A 2 -11.27 6.82 -17.07
N GLY A 3 -10.47 7.58 -17.82
CA GLY A 3 -9.51 7.01 -18.77
C GLY A 3 -8.41 6.21 -18.06
N LYS A 4 -7.57 5.48 -18.81
CA LYS A 4 -6.48 4.66 -18.26
C LYS A 4 -5.68 5.36 -17.16
N LEU A 5 -5.33 6.64 -17.40
CA LEU A 5 -4.61 7.47 -16.43
C LEU A 5 -5.38 7.69 -15.13
N GLY A 6 -6.70 7.92 -15.20
CA GLY A 6 -7.50 8.09 -14.01
C GLY A 6 -7.62 6.80 -13.19
N ILE A 7 -7.69 5.64 -13.85
CA ILE A 7 -7.68 4.33 -13.18
C ILE A 7 -6.35 4.13 -12.44
N LEU A 8 -5.22 4.44 -13.12
CA LEU A 8 -3.90 4.36 -12.52
C LEU A 8 -3.78 5.25 -11.27
N ILE A 9 -4.22 6.51 -11.38
CA ILE A 9 -4.20 7.47 -10.28
C ILE A 9 -5.06 6.96 -9.12
N SER A 10 -6.28 6.48 -9.38
CA SER A 10 -7.16 5.95 -8.33
C SER A 10 -6.53 4.76 -7.60
N ILE A 11 -5.88 3.83 -8.32
CA ILE A 11 -5.20 2.68 -7.71
C ILE A 11 -4.04 3.16 -6.82
N LEU A 12 -3.18 4.04 -7.33
CA LEU A 12 -2.05 4.57 -6.54
C LEU A 12 -2.55 5.30 -5.28
N LEU A 13 -3.59 6.11 -5.41
CA LEU A 13 -4.15 6.89 -4.32
C LEU A 13 -4.76 5.97 -3.26
N LEU A 14 -5.44 4.90 -3.67
CA LEU A 14 -5.98 3.89 -2.76
C LEU A 14 -4.87 3.13 -2.00
N ILE A 15 -3.81 2.70 -2.70
CA ILE A 15 -2.65 2.03 -2.09
C ILE A 15 -1.97 2.95 -1.08
N LEU A 16 -1.83 4.23 -1.40
CA LEU A 16 -1.27 5.23 -0.50
C LEU A 16 -2.14 5.43 0.74
N LEU A 17 -3.46 5.44 0.58
CA LEU A 17 -4.43 5.55 1.69
C LEU A 17 -4.34 4.33 2.62
N PHE A 18 -4.28 3.12 2.05
CA PHE A 18 -4.05 1.90 2.83
C PHE A 18 -2.72 1.95 3.59
N PHE A 19 -1.64 2.38 2.94
CA PHE A 19 -0.34 2.52 3.57
C PHE A 19 -0.40 3.47 4.78
N ILE A 20 -1.07 4.62 4.66
CA ILE A 20 -1.24 5.58 5.76
C ILE A 20 -2.02 4.94 6.91
N VAL A 21 -3.18 4.35 6.64
CA VAL A 21 -4.04 3.75 7.68
C VAL A 21 -3.32 2.61 8.41
N ILE A 22 -2.61 1.75 7.68
CA ILE A 22 -1.84 0.64 8.27
C ILE A 22 -0.68 1.17 9.10
N SER A 23 0.04 2.17 8.60
CA SER A 23 1.17 2.78 9.31
C SER A 23 0.72 3.46 10.61
N LEU A 24 -0.42 4.15 10.58
CA LEU A 24 -1.02 4.77 11.76
C LEU A 24 -1.53 3.73 12.75
N GLY A 25 -2.30 2.74 12.28
CA GLY A 25 -2.88 1.68 13.12
C GLY A 25 -1.83 0.79 13.80
N ALA A 26 -0.70 0.55 13.14
CA ALA A 26 0.41 -0.21 13.73
C ALA A 26 1.34 0.63 14.62
N GLY A 27 0.98 1.89 14.88
CA GLY A 27 1.76 2.79 15.72
C GLY A 27 3.17 2.99 15.20
N VAL A 28 3.38 3.07 13.87
CA VAL A 28 4.71 3.32 13.26
C VAL A 28 5.40 4.53 13.91
N PHE A 29 4.62 5.54 14.30
CA PHE A 29 5.05 6.76 14.97
C PHE A 29 5.08 6.71 16.51
N SER A 30 4.67 5.60 17.14
CA SER A 30 4.73 5.45 18.61
C SER A 30 6.15 5.06 19.05
N LYS A 31 6.66 5.77 20.06
CA LYS A 31 8.02 5.61 20.64
C LYS A 31 8.21 4.32 21.46
N GLY A 32 7.16 3.51 21.66
CA GLY A 32 7.24 2.23 22.34
C GLY A 32 7.83 1.12 21.47
N GLU A 33 8.61 0.22 22.07
CA GLU A 33 9.18 -0.93 21.37
C GLU A 33 8.09 -1.76 20.69
N LYS A 34 8.11 -1.80 19.35
CA LYS A 34 7.18 -2.65 18.61
C LYS A 34 7.57 -4.10 18.82
N LYS A 35 6.59 -4.92 19.23
CA LYS A 35 6.76 -6.39 19.26
C LYS A 35 7.34 -6.87 17.92
N PRO A 36 8.35 -7.74 17.92
CA PRO A 36 9.04 -8.18 16.70
C PRO A 36 8.09 -8.83 15.67
N GLU A 37 6.99 -9.41 16.14
CA GLU A 37 5.90 -9.95 15.32
C GLU A 37 5.19 -8.87 14.46
N ILE A 38 4.86 -7.72 15.06
CA ILE A 38 4.23 -6.59 14.34
C ILE A 38 5.20 -6.05 13.27
N LYS A 39 6.49 -6.00 13.58
CA LYS A 39 7.52 -5.55 12.63
C LYS A 39 7.64 -6.48 11.42
N LYS A 40 7.57 -7.81 11.64
CA LYS A 40 7.53 -8.82 10.56
C LYS A 40 6.25 -8.71 9.74
N TYR A 41 5.09 -8.56 10.39
CA TYR A 41 3.81 -8.35 9.73
C TYR A 41 3.84 -7.13 8.81
N LEU A 42 4.24 -5.97 9.33
CA LEU A 42 4.32 -4.73 8.55
C LEU A 42 5.25 -4.85 7.34
N LYS A 43 6.39 -5.53 7.50
CA LYS A 43 7.30 -5.79 6.39
C LYS A 43 6.62 -6.61 5.29
N SER A 44 5.85 -7.64 5.66
CA SER A 44 5.10 -8.47 4.71
C SER A 44 4.00 -7.66 4.01
N VAL A 45 3.29 -6.81 4.76
CA VAL A 45 2.20 -5.98 4.21
C VAL A 45 2.72 -4.91 3.25
N TYR A 46 3.82 -4.24 3.57
CA TYR A 46 4.41 -3.25 2.65
C TYR A 46 4.91 -3.91 1.36
N LEU A 47 5.46 -5.12 1.46
CA LEU A 47 5.85 -5.89 0.28
C LEU A 47 4.62 -6.28 -0.56
N LEU A 48 3.51 -6.67 0.08
CA LEU A 48 2.25 -6.94 -0.60
C LEU A 48 1.70 -5.70 -1.32
N LEU A 49 1.71 -4.53 -0.68
CA LEU A 49 1.27 -3.27 -1.28
C LEU A 49 2.09 -2.92 -2.54
N ILE A 50 3.40 -3.16 -2.52
CA ILE A 50 4.27 -2.98 -3.69
C ILE A 50 3.86 -3.94 -4.82
N PHE A 51 3.62 -5.21 -4.52
CA PHE A 51 3.16 -6.17 -5.53
C PHE A 51 1.84 -5.76 -6.18
N ILE A 52 0.88 -5.31 -5.38
CA ILE A 52 -0.42 -4.81 -5.88
C ILE A 52 -0.21 -3.57 -6.75
N ALA A 53 0.67 -2.65 -6.37
CA ALA A 53 0.98 -1.46 -7.17
C ALA A 53 1.58 -1.82 -8.53
N VAL A 54 2.54 -2.75 -8.55
CA VAL A 54 3.20 -3.22 -9.79
C VAL A 54 2.20 -3.92 -10.69
N LEU A 55 1.45 -4.90 -10.15
CA LEU A 55 0.45 -5.63 -10.93
C LEU A 55 -0.66 -4.71 -11.45
N GLY A 56 -1.15 -3.78 -10.62
CA GLY A 56 -2.14 -2.79 -11.03
C GLY A 56 -1.63 -1.90 -12.15
N CYS A 57 -0.38 -1.42 -12.07
CA CYS A 57 0.23 -0.62 -13.12
C CYS A 57 0.35 -1.40 -14.44
N VAL A 58 0.84 -2.65 -14.37
CA VAL A 58 0.96 -3.53 -15.53
C VAL A 58 -0.39 -3.80 -16.17
N LEU A 59 -1.42 -4.13 -15.38
CA LEU A 59 -2.78 -4.39 -15.88
C LEU A 59 -3.39 -3.18 -16.59
N VAL A 60 -3.17 -1.96 -16.09
CA VAL A 60 -3.67 -0.72 -16.72
C VAL A 60 -3.03 -0.46 -18.09
N LEU A 61 -1.82 -0.97 -18.37
CA LEU A 61 -1.24 -0.87 -19.72
C LEU A 61 -2.04 -1.69 -20.75
N PHE A 62 -2.61 -2.81 -20.32
CA PHE A 62 -3.39 -3.72 -21.17
C PHE A 62 -4.88 -3.36 -21.29
N LEU A 63 -5.41 -2.56 -20.36
CA LEU A 63 -6.78 -2.08 -20.33
C LEU A 63 -6.91 -0.79 -21.11
#